data_AF-A0A9W9WHY7-F1
#
_entry.id   AF-A0A9W9WHY7-F1
#
_cell.length_a   1.000
_cell.length_b   1.000
_cell.length_c   1.000
_cell.angle_alpha   90.00
_cell.angle_beta   90.00
_cell.angle_gamma   90.00
#
_symmetry.space_group_name_H-M   'P 1'
#
loop_
_entity.id
_entity.type
_entity.pdbx_description
1 polymer ?
#
loop_
_entity_poly.entity_id
_entity_poly.type
_entity_poly.pdbx_seq_one_letter_code
_entity_poly.pdbx_strand_id
1 'polypeptide(L)'
;MKTTPQQILDIEDALVSDDNPAPDDGALDYERCARLHNYLVAYGWMARNGRDTPDLDALASEKWFFQEANRGGGVEAIRERLDEPLNKFLDLIHDPRPPFFYWVDGLVMMLCDNFFIDDNEMEDKERFVLIYRTIADLGGHNLNGSI
;
A
#
# COMPACT_ATOMS: atom_id res chain seq x y z
N MET A 1 -17.01 9.08 -2.24
CA MET A 1 -18.11 8.39 -1.52
C MET A 1 -17.67 8.25 -0.07
N LYS A 2 -18.52 8.51 0.93
CA LYS A 2 -18.14 8.28 2.34
C LYS A 2 -18.32 6.79 2.63
N THR A 3 -17.22 6.07 2.83
CA THR A 3 -17.24 4.66 3.21
C THR A 3 -17.65 4.54 4.69
N THR A 4 -18.40 3.51 5.04
CA THR A 4 -18.80 3.21 6.42
C THR A 4 -17.91 2.11 7.03
N PRO A 5 -17.84 1.98 8.36
CA PRO A 5 -17.07 0.92 9.01
C PRO A 5 -17.44 -0.47 8.50
N GLN A 6 -18.75 -0.76 8.38
CA GLN A 6 -19.21 -2.03 7.81
C GLN A 6 -18.69 -2.25 6.39
N GLN A 7 -18.71 -1.24 5.52
CA GLN A 7 -18.25 -1.38 4.14
C GLN A 7 -16.74 -1.62 4.02
N ILE A 8 -15.93 -1.15 4.97
CA ILE A 8 -14.49 -1.45 5.01
C ILE A 8 -14.23 -2.87 5.48
N LEU A 9 -15.06 -3.38 6.39
CA LEU A 9 -14.92 -4.72 6.96
C LEU A 9 -15.52 -5.82 6.08
N ASP A 10 -16.43 -5.47 5.19
CA ASP A 10 -17.01 -6.37 4.20
C ASP A 10 -16.10 -6.45 2.96
N ILE A 11 -15.34 -7.53 2.84
CA ILE A 11 -14.36 -7.73 1.75
C ILE A 11 -14.59 -8.99 0.92
N GLU A 12 -15.58 -9.81 1.24
CA GLU A 12 -15.71 -11.16 0.67
C GLU A 12 -15.80 -11.14 -0.87
N ASP A 13 -16.49 -10.16 -1.43
CA ASP A 13 -16.60 -9.93 -2.88
C ASP A 13 -15.34 -9.30 -3.51
N ALA A 14 -14.39 -8.82 -2.70
CA ALA A 14 -13.08 -8.34 -3.16
C ALA A 14 -12.02 -9.44 -3.20
N LEU A 15 -12.23 -10.54 -2.46
CA LEU A 15 -11.27 -11.63 -2.37
C LEU A 15 -11.25 -12.43 -3.67
N VAL A 16 -10.04 -12.74 -4.13
CA VAL A 16 -9.83 -13.61 -5.28
C VAL A 16 -10.14 -15.05 -4.87
N SER A 17 -11.02 -15.68 -5.62
CA SER A 17 -11.43 -17.08 -5.43
C SER A 17 -11.76 -17.72 -6.78
N ASP A 18 -12.04 -19.02 -6.79
CA ASP A 18 -12.45 -19.73 -8.02
C ASP A 18 -13.73 -19.13 -8.63
N ASP A 19 -14.66 -18.67 -7.79
CA ASP A 19 -15.92 -18.04 -8.20
C ASP A 19 -15.78 -16.52 -8.45
N ASN A 20 -14.63 -15.92 -8.09
CA ASN A 20 -14.32 -14.51 -8.23
C ASN A 20 -12.85 -14.30 -8.64
N PRO A 21 -12.45 -14.71 -9.86
CA PRO A 21 -11.06 -14.68 -10.28
C PRO A 21 -10.52 -13.25 -10.44
N ALA A 22 -9.20 -13.11 -10.40
CA ALA A 22 -8.54 -11.87 -10.78
C ALA A 22 -8.72 -11.59 -12.28
N PRO A 23 -8.71 -10.32 -12.73
CA PRO A 23 -8.79 -9.98 -14.14
C PRO A 23 -7.67 -10.62 -14.99
N ASP A 24 -8.04 -11.18 -16.14
CA ASP A 24 -7.17 -11.93 -17.04
C ASP A 24 -6.26 -11.02 -17.91
N ASP A 25 -6.48 -9.71 -17.86
CA ASP A 25 -5.78 -8.72 -18.70
C ASP A 25 -4.40 -8.31 -18.15
N GLY A 26 -4.03 -8.84 -16.97
CA GLY A 26 -2.79 -8.51 -16.28
C GLY A 26 -2.76 -7.09 -15.71
N ALA A 27 -3.88 -6.37 -15.73
CA ALA A 27 -3.99 -5.05 -15.13
C ALA A 27 -4.17 -5.16 -13.61
N LEU A 28 -3.73 -4.11 -12.91
CA LEU A 28 -3.98 -3.98 -11.47
C LEU A 28 -5.47 -3.71 -11.23
N ASP A 29 -6.15 -4.64 -10.57
CA ASP A 29 -7.47 -4.42 -9.99
C ASP A 29 -7.35 -3.52 -8.75
N TYR A 30 -7.18 -2.22 -9.02
CA TYR A 30 -6.90 -1.22 -7.99
C TYR A 30 -8.01 -1.12 -6.94
N GLU A 31 -9.25 -1.43 -7.31
CA GLU A 31 -10.41 -1.39 -6.40
C GLU A 31 -10.33 -2.54 -5.40
N ARG A 32 -10.13 -3.79 -5.86
CA ARG A 32 -9.96 -4.94 -4.96
C ARG A 32 -8.73 -4.80 -4.08
N CYS A 33 -7.61 -4.34 -4.66
CA CYS A 33 -6.39 -4.08 -3.90
C CYS A 33 -6.59 -3.02 -2.81
N ALA A 34 -7.25 -1.90 -3.13
CA ALA A 34 -7.51 -0.84 -2.15
C ALA A 34 -8.45 -1.31 -1.03
N ARG A 35 -9.46 -2.13 -1.36
CA ARG A 35 -10.37 -2.72 -0.35
C ARG A 35 -9.63 -3.64 0.60
N LEU A 36 -8.81 -4.56 0.09
CA LEU A 36 -8.01 -5.45 0.92
C LEU A 36 -7.04 -4.66 1.82
N HIS A 37 -6.33 -3.67 1.26
CA HIS A 37 -5.45 -2.80 2.04
C HIS A 37 -6.20 -2.09 3.17
N ASN A 38 -7.33 -1.44 2.86
CA ASN A 38 -8.11 -0.69 3.85
C ASN A 38 -8.71 -1.58 4.94
N TYR A 39 -9.11 -2.80 4.60
CA TYR A 39 -9.51 -3.81 5.57
C TYR A 39 -8.38 -4.15 6.54
N LEU A 40 -7.17 -4.40 6.03
CA LEU A 40 -6.02 -4.70 6.88
C LEU A 40 -5.65 -3.52 7.78
N VAL A 41 -5.72 -2.29 7.27
CA VAL A 41 -5.52 -1.07 8.07
C VAL A 41 -6.55 -1.00 9.21
N ALA A 42 -7.83 -1.16 8.88
CA ALA A 42 -8.91 -1.11 9.86
C ALA A 42 -8.81 -2.22 10.89
N TYR A 43 -8.47 -3.44 10.47
CA TYR A 43 -8.24 -4.58 11.35
C TYR A 43 -7.08 -4.32 12.33
N GLY A 44 -5.95 -3.83 11.82
CA GLY A 44 -4.81 -3.45 12.66
C GLY A 44 -5.15 -2.36 13.68
N TRP A 45 -5.89 -1.34 13.24
CA TRP A 45 -6.38 -0.28 14.12
C TRP A 45 -7.29 -0.85 15.22
N MET A 46 -8.24 -1.72 14.86
CA MET A 46 -9.16 -2.36 15.80
C MET A 46 -8.41 -3.19 16.85
N ALA A 47 -7.48 -4.04 16.41
CA ALA A 47 -6.68 -4.87 17.30
C ALA A 47 -5.85 -4.05 18.28
N ARG A 48 -5.20 -2.98 17.81
CA ARG A 48 -4.41 -2.06 18.66
C ARG A 48 -5.26 -1.37 19.72
N ASN A 49 -6.45 -0.91 19.34
CA ASN A 49 -7.30 -0.11 20.21
C ASN A 49 -8.28 -0.96 21.05
N GLY A 50 -8.29 -2.29 20.87
CA GLY A 50 -9.22 -3.19 21.56
C GLY A 50 -10.68 -2.88 21.24
N ARG A 51 -10.98 -2.61 19.97
CA ARG A 51 -12.33 -2.23 19.49
C ARG A 51 -12.80 -3.14 18.36
N ASP A 52 -14.12 -3.34 18.29
CA ASP A 52 -14.76 -4.16 17.25
C ASP A 52 -15.22 -3.35 16.02
N THR A 53 -15.00 -2.04 16.03
CA THR A 53 -15.38 -1.15 14.92
C THR A 53 -14.32 -0.07 14.73
N PRO A 54 -13.82 0.14 13.50
CA PRO A 54 -12.81 1.14 13.22
C PRO A 54 -13.39 2.57 13.33
N ASP A 55 -12.57 3.49 13.84
CA ASP A 55 -12.86 4.93 13.76
C ASP A 55 -12.38 5.45 12.40
N LEU A 56 -13.32 5.72 11.50
CA LEU A 56 -12.98 6.18 10.15
C LEU A 56 -12.44 7.59 10.09
N ASP A 57 -12.83 8.44 11.04
CA ASP A 57 -12.29 9.80 11.11
C ASP A 57 -10.83 9.73 11.56
N ALA A 58 -10.50 8.83 12.50
CA ALA A 58 -9.11 8.55 12.86
C ALA A 58 -8.31 8.04 11.64
N LEU A 59 -8.79 6.99 10.95
CA LEU A 59 -8.13 6.43 9.76
C LEU A 59 -7.99 7.41 8.60
N ALA A 60 -8.95 8.33 8.43
CA ALA A 60 -8.89 9.36 7.39
C ALA A 60 -7.97 10.52 7.78
N SER A 61 -7.90 10.87 9.07
CA SER A 61 -6.98 11.89 9.60
C SER A 61 -5.52 11.45 9.51
N GLU A 62 -5.28 10.15 9.54
CA GLU A 62 -3.95 9.53 9.44
C GLU A 62 -3.42 9.45 8.00
N LYS A 63 -3.99 10.17 7.00
CA LYS A 63 -3.44 10.34 5.64
C LYS A 63 -2.10 11.11 5.59
N TRP A 64 -1.24 10.93 6.58
CA TRP A 64 0.02 11.62 6.78
C TRP A 64 0.92 11.55 5.55
N PHE A 65 1.01 10.41 4.87
CA PHE A 65 1.83 10.26 3.67
C PHE A 65 1.45 11.26 2.55
N PHE A 66 0.16 11.54 2.38
CA PHE A 66 -0.32 12.42 1.32
C PHE A 66 -0.45 13.88 1.75
N GLN A 67 -0.18 14.22 3.01
CA GLN A 67 -0.18 15.61 3.46
C GLN A 67 0.97 16.38 2.81
N GLU A 68 0.68 17.60 2.36
CA GLU A 68 1.60 18.47 1.61
C GLU A 68 2.95 18.68 2.30
N ALA A 69 2.97 18.71 3.64
CA ALA A 69 4.19 18.83 4.43
C ALA A 69 5.13 17.60 4.36
N ASN A 70 4.60 16.43 3.99
CA ASN A 70 5.35 15.17 3.83
C ASN A 70 5.59 14.81 2.36
N ARG A 71 4.93 15.51 1.44
CA ARG A 71 5.30 15.51 0.01
C ARG A 71 6.61 16.27 -0.13
N GLY A 72 7.73 15.63 0.16
CA GLY A 72 8.99 16.06 -0.44
C GLY A 72 8.74 16.26 -1.93
N GLY A 73 9.27 17.31 -2.54
CA GLY A 73 8.89 17.76 -3.90
C GLY A 73 8.96 16.71 -5.03
N GLY A 74 9.44 15.50 -4.75
CA GLY A 74 9.43 14.36 -5.66
C GLY A 74 8.16 13.50 -5.68
N VAL A 75 7.21 13.60 -4.74
CA VAL A 75 6.01 12.71 -4.73
C VAL A 75 5.16 12.91 -5.98
N GLU A 76 4.78 14.16 -6.29
CA GLU A 76 3.97 14.45 -7.49
C GLU A 76 4.72 14.09 -8.78
N ALA A 77 6.03 14.36 -8.84
CA ALA A 77 6.86 13.97 -9.97
C ALA A 77 6.96 12.44 -10.13
N ILE A 78 6.88 11.66 -9.05
CA ILE A 78 6.75 10.19 -9.14
C ILE A 78 5.35 9.84 -9.65
N ARG A 79 4.28 10.43 -9.09
CA ARG A 79 2.89 10.16 -9.49
C ARG A 79 2.62 10.40 -10.96
N GLU A 80 3.20 11.44 -11.56
CA GLU A 80 3.08 11.73 -13.00
C GLU A 80 3.63 10.61 -13.90
N ARG A 81 4.52 9.76 -13.38
CA ARG A 81 5.16 8.67 -14.11
C ARG A 81 4.54 7.31 -13.81
N LEU A 82 3.64 7.22 -12.83
CA LEU A 82 2.97 5.96 -12.47
C LEU A 82 1.78 5.69 -13.40
N ASP A 83 1.54 4.40 -13.66
CA ASP A 83 0.34 3.94 -14.35
C ASP A 83 -0.93 4.42 -13.63
N GLU A 84 -1.97 4.73 -14.43
CA GLU A 84 -3.24 5.26 -13.92
C GLU A 84 -3.89 4.37 -12.84
N PRO A 85 -3.96 3.02 -12.98
CA PRO A 85 -4.52 2.15 -11.95
C PRO A 85 -3.80 2.27 -10.61
N LEU A 86 -2.47 2.47 -10.62
CA LEU A 86 -1.69 2.61 -9.40
C LEU A 86 -1.96 3.94 -8.71
N ASN A 87 -2.09 5.03 -9.49
CA ASN A 87 -2.53 6.32 -8.97
C ASN A 87 -3.92 6.22 -8.31
N LYS A 88 -4.87 5.52 -8.96
CA LYS A 88 -6.20 5.30 -8.39
C LYS A 88 -6.16 4.49 -7.10
N PHE A 89 -5.35 3.43 -7.03
CA PHE A 89 -5.12 2.68 -5.80
C PHE A 89 -4.65 3.60 -4.66
N LEU A 90 -3.63 4.42 -4.92
CA LEU A 90 -3.05 5.32 -3.92
C LEU A 90 -4.06 6.37 -3.39
N ASP A 91 -5.00 6.81 -4.22
CA ASP A 91 -6.02 7.77 -3.80
C ASP A 91 -7.11 7.16 -2.90
N LEU A 92 -7.28 5.85 -2.97
CA LEU A 92 -8.32 5.11 -2.25
C LEU A 92 -7.85 4.56 -0.88
N ILE A 93 -6.54 4.44 -0.65
CA ILE A 93 -6.03 3.79 0.55
C ILE A 93 -5.90 4.70 1.77
N HIS A 94 -6.01 4.10 2.96
CA HIS A 94 -5.64 4.69 4.25
C HIS A 94 -4.16 4.44 4.56
N ASP A 95 -3.54 5.34 5.32
CA ASP A 95 -2.15 5.16 5.76
C ASP A 95 -2.11 4.05 6.82
N PRO A 96 -1.15 3.11 6.72
CA PRO A 96 -1.03 1.98 7.62
C PRO A 96 -0.40 2.34 8.97
N ARG A 97 -0.73 3.50 9.55
CA ARG A 97 -0.09 4.00 10.77
C ARG A 97 -0.95 3.76 12.02
N PRO A 98 -0.35 3.27 13.12
CA PRO A 98 1.03 2.78 13.24
C PRO A 98 1.21 1.45 12.49
N PRO A 99 2.46 1.00 12.26
CA PRO A 99 2.79 -0.25 11.58
C PRO A 99 1.86 -1.39 12.02
N PHE A 100 0.92 -1.81 11.16
CA PHE A 100 0.00 -2.91 11.51
C PHE A 100 0.53 -4.28 11.10
N PHE A 101 1.68 -4.31 10.39
CA PHE A 101 2.41 -5.53 10.07
C PHE A 101 3.81 -5.46 10.66
N TYR A 102 4.30 -6.59 11.15
CA TYR A 102 5.70 -6.73 11.58
C TYR A 102 6.66 -6.19 10.51
N TRP A 103 6.33 -6.35 9.22
CA TRP A 103 7.23 -5.99 8.12
C TRP A 103 7.06 -4.57 7.55
N VAL A 104 5.93 -3.89 7.75
CA VAL A 104 5.58 -2.64 7.06
C VAL A 104 5.47 -1.48 8.03
N ASP A 105 6.39 -0.51 7.94
CA ASP A 105 6.46 0.68 8.79
C ASP A 105 5.43 1.75 8.38
N GLY A 106 5.12 1.83 7.10
CA GLY A 106 4.34 2.94 6.56
C GLY A 106 4.25 2.93 5.05
N LEU A 107 3.42 3.82 4.51
CA LEU A 107 3.51 4.20 3.09
C LEU A 107 4.74 5.05 2.85
N VAL A 108 5.36 4.84 1.69
CA VAL A 108 6.43 5.64 1.14
C VAL A 108 6.24 5.77 -0.37
N MET A 109 6.90 6.72 -1.02
CA MET A 109 6.95 6.77 -2.48
C MET A 109 8.33 7.23 -2.89
N MET A 110 9.16 6.28 -3.30
CA MET A 110 10.55 6.54 -3.67
C MET A 110 10.94 5.67 -4.86
N LEU A 111 11.84 6.19 -5.68
CA LEU A 111 12.43 5.42 -6.76
C LEU A 111 13.36 4.35 -6.15
N CYS A 112 13.23 3.12 -6.65
CA CYS A 112 14.06 1.98 -6.25
C CYS A 112 15.56 2.28 -6.38
N ASP A 113 15.94 3.04 -7.41
CA ASP A 113 17.35 3.36 -7.71
C ASP A 113 18.03 4.20 -6.62
N ASN A 114 17.28 4.84 -5.72
CA ASN A 114 17.87 5.49 -4.54
C ASN A 114 18.40 4.48 -3.50
N PHE A 115 18.02 3.21 -3.60
CA PHE A 115 18.31 2.16 -2.62
C PHE A 115 19.02 0.95 -3.24
N PHE A 116 18.78 0.66 -4.52
CA PHE A 116 19.30 -0.51 -5.24
C PHE A 116 20.18 -0.09 -6.43
N ILE A 117 21.16 0.76 -6.15
CA ILE A 117 22.04 1.39 -7.16
C ILE A 117 22.82 0.32 -7.94
N ASP A 118 23.28 -0.72 -7.26
CA ASP A 118 24.17 -1.74 -7.83
C ASP A 118 23.42 -2.83 -8.65
N ASP A 119 22.09 -2.93 -8.50
CA ASP A 119 21.26 -3.92 -9.20
C ASP A 119 20.67 -3.39 -10.52
N ASN A 120 21.04 -2.18 -10.94
CA ASN A 120 20.45 -1.52 -12.09
C ASN A 120 21.11 -1.97 -13.41
N GLU A 121 20.70 -3.14 -13.90
CA GLU A 121 21.08 -3.64 -15.23
C GLU A 121 20.20 -3.08 -16.37
N MET A 122 19.22 -2.21 -16.05
CA MET A 122 18.30 -1.64 -17.05
C MET A 122 18.72 -0.22 -17.41
N GLU A 123 19.52 -0.07 -18.46
CA GLU A 123 19.82 1.24 -19.05
C GLU A 123 18.51 1.93 -19.50
N ASP A 124 18.31 3.17 -19.02
CA ASP A 124 17.24 4.10 -19.41
C ASP A 124 15.78 3.67 -19.14
N LYS A 125 15.54 2.73 -18.21
CA LYS A 125 14.17 2.37 -17.78
C LYS A 125 13.95 2.63 -16.30
N GLU A 126 12.82 3.23 -15.98
CA GLU A 126 12.33 3.30 -14.60
C GLU A 126 11.87 1.90 -14.18
N ARG A 127 12.50 1.35 -13.14
CA ARG A 127 12.30 -0.05 -12.75
C ARG A 127 11.05 -0.23 -11.89
N PHE A 128 11.08 0.28 -10.66
CA PHE A 128 10.02 0.09 -9.69
C PHE A 128 9.93 1.28 -8.73
N VAL A 129 8.72 1.53 -8.21
CA VAL A 129 8.46 2.45 -7.10
C VAL A 129 8.28 1.67 -5.82
N LEU A 130 8.92 2.12 -4.74
CA LEU A 130 8.69 1.60 -3.40
C LEU A 130 7.48 2.32 -2.80
N ILE A 131 6.39 1.57 -2.54
CA ILE A 131 5.13 2.10 -1.99
C ILE A 131 5.01 1.85 -0.49
N TYR A 132 5.70 0.83 0.02
CA TYR A 132 5.74 0.50 1.43
C TYR A 132 7.18 0.57 1.95
N ARG A 133 7.35 1.23 3.08
CA ARG A 133 8.59 1.18 3.84
C ARG A 133 8.59 -0.07 4.68
N THR A 134 9.65 -0.87 4.59
CA THR A 134 9.85 -2.01 5.47
C THR A 134 10.46 -1.57 6.80
N ILE A 135 10.17 -2.28 7.90
CA ILE A 135 10.87 -2.05 9.17
C ILE A 135 12.33 -2.49 9.00
N ALA A 136 13.24 -1.52 8.94
CA ALA A 136 14.66 -1.75 8.65
C ALA A 136 15.35 -2.65 9.68
N ASP A 137 14.89 -2.62 10.93
CA ASP A 137 15.46 -3.38 12.06
C ASP A 137 15.24 -4.89 11.95
N LEU A 138 14.39 -5.34 11.03
CA LEU A 138 14.08 -6.76 10.85
C LEU A 138 14.99 -7.48 9.85
N GLY A 139 15.83 -6.74 9.12
CA GLY A 139 16.77 -7.28 8.15
C GLY A 139 16.10 -7.88 6.89
N GLY A 140 16.87 -7.98 5.81
CA GLY A 140 16.46 -8.70 4.62
C GLY A 140 16.61 -10.21 4.84
N HIS A 141 15.52 -10.96 4.69
CA HIS A 141 15.62 -12.42 4.62
C HIS A 141 16.05 -12.83 3.22
N ASN A 142 17.34 -13.18 3.06
CA ASN A 142 17.77 -13.90 1.88
C ASN A 142 17.05 -15.25 1.84
N LEU A 143 16.13 -15.42 0.90
CA LEU A 143 15.73 -16.76 0.46
C LEU A 143 16.93 -17.36 -0.27
N ASN A 144 17.85 -17.96 0.48
CA ASN A 144 18.85 -18.86 -0.09
C ASN A 144 18.12 -20.08 -0.66
N GLY A 145 17.61 -19.94 -1.89
CA GLY A 145 17.17 -21.04 -2.71
C GLY A 145 18.38 -21.72 -3.33
N SER A 146 19.06 -22.56 -2.56
CA SER A 146 19.83 -23.64 -3.16
C SER A 146 18.84 -24.71 -3.62
N ILE A 147 18.68 -24.86 -4.94
CA ILE A 147 18.20 -26.09 -5.57
C ILE A 147 19.29 -26.51 -6.56
#